data_AF-A0A383USI4-F1
#
_entry.id   AF-A0A383USI4-F1
#
_cell.length_a   1.000
_cell.length_b   1.000
_cell.length_c   1.000
_cell.angle_alpha   90.00
_cell.angle_beta   90.00
_cell.angle_gamma   90.00
#
_symmetry.space_group_name_H-M   'P 1'
#
loop_
_entity.id
_entity.type
_entity.pdbx_description
1 polymer ?
#
loop_
_entity_poly.entity_id
_entity_poly.type
_entity_poly.pdbx_seq_one_letter_code
_entity_poly.pdbx_strand_id
1 'polypeptide(L)' 'MVSMRSWLSVMQYNASTYASVRTMVDMNQRITQPIFWPANSPDLNPIEAVWNRMEDYI' A
#
# COMPACT_ATOMS: atom_id res chain seq x y z
N MET A 1 -16.82 -2.07 -24.43
CA MET A 1 -17.30 -2.01 -23.03
C MET A 1 -16.07 -2.17 -22.14
N VAL A 2 -15.63 -1.12 -21.45
CA VAL A 2 -14.53 -1.23 -20.47
C VAL A 2 -15.15 -1.75 -19.17
N SER A 3 -14.71 -2.93 -18.74
CA SER A 3 -15.14 -3.51 -17.47
C SER A 3 -14.60 -2.65 -16.33
N MET A 4 -15.46 -1.87 -15.68
CA MET A 4 -15.15 -1.18 -14.42
C MET A 4 -15.18 -2.22 -13.28
N ARG A 5 -14.21 -3.13 -13.24
CA ARG A 5 -13.91 -3.82 -11.98
C ARG A 5 -13.21 -2.80 -11.09
N SER A 6 -13.93 -2.26 -10.11
CA SER A 6 -13.37 -1.37 -9.09
C SER A 6 -12.37 -2.14 -8.23
N TRP A 7 -11.10 -2.12 -8.62
CA TRP A 7 -9.99 -2.61 -7.79
C TRP A 7 -9.72 -1.63 -6.66
N LEU A 8 -9.38 -2.17 -5.49
CA LEU A 8 -8.87 -1.37 -4.38
C LEU A 8 -7.40 -1.06 -4.64
N SER A 9 -7.04 0.20 -4.73
CA SER A 9 -5.63 0.62 -4.78
C SER A 9 -5.06 0.64 -3.36
N VAL A 10 -3.89 0.03 -3.17
CA VAL A 10 -3.21 0.00 -1.87
C VAL A 10 -1.90 0.77 -1.93
N MET A 11 -1.71 1.68 -0.98
CA MET A 11 -0.43 2.34 -0.71
C MET A 11 0.33 1.52 0.33
N GLN A 12 1.53 1.04 -0.02
CA GLN A 12 2.41 0.30 0.89
C GLN A 12 3.88 0.53 0.49
N TYR A 13 4.81 0.35 1.43
CA TYR A 13 6.24 0.42 1.15
C TYR A 13 6.68 -0.67 0.15
N ASN A 14 7.78 -0.45 -0.57
CA ASN A 14 8.25 -1.39 -1.60
C ASN A 14 9.21 -2.51 -1.09
N ALA A 15 9.36 -2.67 0.23
CA ALA A 15 10.27 -3.66 0.80
C ALA A 15 10.05 -5.07 0.17
N SER A 16 11.13 -5.84 0.03
CA SER A 16 11.15 -7.08 -0.76
C SER A 16 10.09 -8.12 -0.37
N THR A 17 9.66 -8.14 0.89
CA THR A 17 8.57 -8.99 1.40
C THR A 17 7.21 -8.65 0.77
N TYR A 18 6.95 -7.38 0.46
CA TYR A 18 5.74 -6.91 -0.22
C TYR A 18 5.73 -7.25 -1.71
N ALA A 19 6.91 -7.50 -2.29
CA ALA A 19 7.07 -7.95 -3.67
C ALA A 19 7.12 -9.48 -3.81
N SER A 20 6.94 -10.23 -2.71
CA SER A 20 6.99 -11.70 -2.76
C SER A 20 5.86 -12.27 -3.62
N VAL A 21 6.13 -13.40 -4.29
CA VAL A 21 5.14 -14.09 -5.14
C VAL A 21 3.86 -14.40 -4.37
N ARG A 22 3.99 -14.85 -3.12
CA ARG A 22 2.84 -15.16 -2.26
C ARG A 22 2.00 -13.92 -1.98
N THR A 23 2.64 -12.81 -1.65
CA THR A 23 1.95 -11.52 -1.41
C THR A 23 1.20 -11.06 -2.67
N MET A 24 1.83 -11.14 -3.84
CA MET A 24 1.21 -10.74 -5.11
C MET A 24 0.01 -11.63 -5.48
N VAL A 25 0.09 -12.94 -5.22
CA VAL A 25 -1.03 -13.87 -5.42
C VAL A 25 -2.20 -13.51 -4.52
N ASP A 26 -1.96 -13.27 -3.23
CA ASP A 26 -2.99 -12.89 -2.27
C ASP A 26 -3.64 -11.54 -2.64
N MET A 27 -2.86 -10.56 -3.10
CA MET A 27 -3.37 -9.27 -3.58
C MET A 27 -4.27 -9.43 -4.81
N ASN A 28 -3.85 -10.26 -5.77
CA ASN A 28 -4.63 -10.53 -6.98
C ASN A 28 -5.96 -11.25 -6.64
N GLN A 29 -5.93 -12.21 -5.71
CA GLN A 29 -7.14 -12.89 -5.22
C GLN A 29 -8.13 -11.93 -4.56
N ARG A 30 -7.63 -10.89 -3.89
CA ARG A 30 -8.44 -9.86 -3.21
C ARG A 30 -8.87 -8.72 -4.12
N ILE A 31 -8.51 -8.74 -5.41
CA ILE A 31 -8.80 -7.67 -6.37
C ILE A 31 -8.18 -6.33 -5.89
N THR A 32 -6.98 -6.43 -5.34
CA THR A 32 -6.22 -5.31 -4.79
C THR A 32 -4.95 -5.10 -5.60
N GLN A 33 -4.61 -3.84 -5.88
CA GLN A 33 -3.43 -3.49 -6.67
C GLN A 33 -2.54 -2.51 -5.87
N PRO A 34 -1.26 -2.83 -5.63
CA PRO A 34 -0.34 -1.88 -5.03
C PRO A 34 -0.07 -0.73 -6.02
N ILE A 35 -0.03 0.50 -5.52
CA ILE A 35 0.50 1.62 -6.30
C ILE A 35 2.03 1.64 -6.24
N PHE A 36 2.67 2.25 -7.24
CA PHE A 36 4.11 2.50 -7.18
C PHE A 36 4.44 3.39 -5.99
N TRP A 37 5.44 2.99 -5.20
CA TRP A 37 5.96 3.76 -4.09
C TRP A 37 7.48 3.95 -4.20
N PRO A 38 7.98 5.20 -4.19
CA PRO A 38 9.41 5.46 -4.21
C PRO A 38 10.08 5.00 -2.91
N ALA A 39 11.32 4.50 -3.03
CA ALA A 39 12.10 4.08 -1.87
C ALA A 39 12.48 5.28 -0.99
N ASN A 40 12.52 5.07 0.34
CA ASN A 40 12.91 6.10 1.33
C ASN A 40 12.08 7.39 1.27
N SER A 41 10.79 7.30 0.92
CA SER A 41 9.87 8.44 0.90
C SER A 41 8.74 8.30 1.92
N PRO A 42 9.05 8.35 3.24
CA PRO A 42 8.02 8.33 4.27
C PRO A 42 7.16 9.59 4.25
N ASP A 43 7.74 10.74 3.85
CA ASP A 43 7.08 12.04 3.72
C ASP A 43 5.87 12.02 2.78
N LEU A 44 5.85 11.11 1.80
CA LEU A 44 4.73 10.93 0.90
C LEU A 44 3.60 10.10 1.51
N ASN A 45 3.85 9.33 2.58
CA ASN A 45 2.90 8.37 3.14
C ASN A 45 2.00 9.05 4.19
N PRO A 46 0.68 9.19 3.93
CA PRO A 46 -0.22 9.84 4.88
C PRO A 46 -0.28 9.16 6.26
N ILE A 47 0.10 7.88 6.36
CA ILE A 47 0.12 7.17 7.65
C ILE A 47 1.11 7.79 8.63
N GLU A 48 2.22 8.39 8.17
CA GLU A 48 3.20 9.04 9.05
C GLU A 48 2.55 10.18 9.83
N ALA A 49 1.64 10.94 9.20
CA ALA A 49 0.90 12.00 9.88
C ALA A 49 -0.08 11.45 10.92
N VAL A 50 -0.62 10.25 10.72
CA VAL A 50 -1.47 9.57 11.70
C VAL A 50 -0.63 9.09 12.88
N TRP A 51 0.52 8.46 12.62
CA TRP A 51 1.43 8.01 13.68
C TRP A 51 1.98 9.16 14.50
N ASN A 52 2.44 10.25 13.88
CA ASN A 52 2.88 11.44 14.60
C ASN A 52 1.79 11.99 15.54
N ARG A 53 0.52 11.96 15.10
CA ARG A 53 -0.60 12.34 15.97
C ARG A 53 -0.86 11.34 17.08
N MET A 54 -0.59 10.05 16.87
CA MET A 54 -0.77 9.02 17.89
C MET A 54 0.29 9.13 18.99
N GLU A 55 1.52 9.53 18.66
CA GLU A 55 2.59 9.75 19.65
C GLU A 55 2.20 10.80 20.71
N ASP A 56 1.37 11.77 20.37
CA ASP A 56 0.86 12.76 21.34
C ASP A 56 -0.04 12.14 22.43
N TYR A 57 -0.53 10.91 22.24
CA TYR A 57 -1.48 10.23 23.13
C TYR A 57 -0.90 8.97 23.82
N ILE A 58 0.38 8.66 23.63
CA ILE A 58 1.06 7.48 24.20
C ILE A 58 2.14 7.95 25.16
#